data_AF-A0A820F6Q7-F1
#
_entry.id   AF-A0A820F6Q7-F1
#
_cell.length_a   1.000
_cell.length_b   1.000
_cell.length_c   1.000
_cell.angle_alpha   90.00
_cell.angle_beta   90.00
_cell.angle_gamma   90.00
#
_symmetry.space_group_name_H-M   'P 1'
#
loop_
_entity.id
_entity.type
_entity.pdbx_description
1 polymer ?
#
loop_
_entity_poly.entity_id
_entity_poly.type
_entity_poly.pdbx_seq_one_letter_code
_entity_poly.pdbx_strand_id
1 'polypeptide(L)'
;MLRLGASGFRIDAAKHISPEGLSAIMKKVQIKMGGKLPDDFFVWLEVLTGGEAQYIWTGPSWYGTKFANILKQDLILDSEVDKIKMWDDLYPKELFHNPTVPLHRNFEIRLFTNPNGVADNNNNDWPIRFILSSYYHTYGDLGIPDGKSSCDLCTIMCETCRKSVPYIKAYEPMACAYVGNGYTRTHRDIPVINAMRAWMKLTPISGASFDIGHCT
;
A
#
# COMPACT_ATOMS: atom_id res chain seq x y z
N MET A 1 -14.36 19.20 8.13
CA MET A 1 -13.88 19.31 6.73
C MET A 1 -12.37 19.48 6.74
N LEU A 2 -11.61 18.51 6.22
CA LEU A 2 -10.18 18.70 5.96
C LEU A 2 -10.03 19.74 4.85
N ARG A 3 -9.64 20.97 5.21
CA ARG A 3 -9.39 22.07 4.26
C ARG A 3 -8.14 21.86 3.38
N LEU A 4 -7.63 20.63 3.32
CA LEU A 4 -6.51 20.21 2.46
C LEU A 4 -6.98 19.71 1.09
N GLY A 5 -8.29 19.68 0.81
CA GLY A 5 -8.84 19.25 -0.48
C GLY A 5 -8.76 17.75 -0.73
N ALA A 6 -8.62 16.94 0.33
CA ALA A 6 -8.62 15.49 0.25
C ALA A 6 -9.87 14.93 0.92
N SER A 7 -10.62 14.11 0.18
CA SER A 7 -11.79 13.38 0.66
C SER A 7 -11.39 12.05 1.31
N GLY A 8 -10.12 11.83 1.64
CA GLY A 8 -9.69 10.53 2.16
C GLY A 8 -8.19 10.28 2.07
N PHE A 9 -7.78 9.06 2.43
CA PHE A 9 -6.38 8.61 2.33
C PHE A 9 -6.28 7.08 2.27
N ARG A 10 -5.12 6.59 1.82
CA ARG A 10 -4.80 5.17 1.78
C ARG A 10 -3.74 4.83 2.82
N ILE A 11 -3.94 3.74 3.54
CA ILE A 11 -3.01 3.20 4.54
C ILE A 11 -2.27 2.03 3.92
N ASP A 12 -0.94 2.18 3.90
CA ASP A 12 -0.03 1.19 3.37
C ASP A 12 0.21 0.01 4.27
N ALA A 13 0.27 -1.16 3.62
CA ALA A 13 0.57 -2.43 4.25
C ALA A 13 -0.23 -2.60 5.56
N ALA A 14 -1.54 -2.28 5.50
CA ALA A 14 -2.40 -2.12 6.67
C ALA A 14 -2.43 -3.38 7.54
N LYS A 15 -2.24 -4.56 6.94
CA LYS A 15 -2.14 -5.86 7.64
C LYS A 15 -1.07 -5.92 8.75
N HIS A 16 -0.06 -5.05 8.72
CA HIS A 16 1.00 -4.99 9.73
C HIS A 16 0.63 -4.14 10.95
N ILE A 17 -0.53 -3.49 10.94
CA ILE A 17 -1.10 -2.79 12.08
C ILE A 17 -2.12 -3.72 12.72
N SER A 18 -2.12 -3.89 14.04
CA SER A 18 -3.16 -4.71 14.68
C SER A 18 -4.55 -4.13 14.41
N PRO A 19 -5.61 -4.95 14.33
CA PRO A 19 -6.99 -4.46 14.19
C PRO A 19 -7.37 -3.39 15.22
N GLU A 20 -6.96 -3.57 16.48
CA GLU A 20 -7.16 -2.61 17.57
C GLU A 20 -6.44 -1.28 17.30
N GLY A 21 -5.18 -1.35 16.84
CA GLY A 21 -4.38 -0.17 16.52
C GLY A 21 -4.96 0.60 15.33
N LEU A 22 -5.38 -0.11 14.28
CA LEU A 22 -5.97 0.49 13.09
C LEU A 22 -7.32 1.15 13.41
N SER A 23 -8.15 0.53 14.25
CA SER A 23 -9.41 1.10 14.71
C SER A 23 -9.17 2.36 15.56
N ALA A 24 -8.19 2.33 16.47
CA ALA A 24 -7.83 3.50 17.28
C ALA A 24 -7.32 4.68 16.42
N ILE A 25 -6.56 4.40 15.35
CA ILE A 25 -6.15 5.40 14.36
C ILE A 25 -7.37 6.02 13.68
N MET A 26 -8.30 5.19 13.18
CA MET A 26 -9.52 5.65 12.53
C MET A 26 -10.41 6.46 13.47
N LYS A 27 -10.51 6.08 14.75
CA LYS A 27 -11.21 6.85 15.78
C LYS A 27 -10.58 8.23 15.99
N LYS A 28 -9.24 8.30 16.07
CA LYS A 28 -8.52 9.58 16.18
C LYS A 28 -8.78 10.47 14.96
N VAL A 29 -8.79 9.89 13.77
CA VAL A 29 -9.10 10.59 12.52
C VAL A 29 -10.52 11.17 12.58
N GLN A 30 -11.53 10.36 12.94
CA GLN A 30 -12.91 10.82 13.13
C GLN A 30 -13.02 11.98 14.13
N ILE A 31 -12.38 11.87 15.30
CA ILE A 31 -12.37 12.93 16.31
C ILE A 31 -11.76 14.21 15.74
N LYS A 32 -10.62 14.12 15.05
CA LYS A 32 -9.95 15.28 14.45
C LYS A 32 -10.72 15.90 13.28
N MET A 33 -11.66 15.17 12.69
CA MET A 33 -12.55 15.69 11.64
C MET A 33 -13.83 16.34 12.16
N GLY A 34 -14.04 16.39 13.49
CA GLY A 34 -15.21 16.98 14.12
C GLY A 34 -16.16 15.96 14.75
N GLY A 35 -15.67 14.76 15.07
CA GLY A 35 -16.45 13.70 15.71
C GLY A 35 -17.28 12.84 14.75
N LYS A 36 -17.32 13.21 13.47
CA LYS A 36 -17.91 12.42 12.38
C LYS A 36 -17.03 12.54 11.14
N LEU A 37 -16.89 11.46 10.39
CA LEU A 37 -16.27 11.47 9.07
C LEU A 37 -17.21 12.21 8.09
N PRO A 38 -16.70 13.14 7.27
CA PRO A 38 -17.47 13.77 6.21
C PRO A 38 -18.19 12.75 5.32
N ASP A 39 -19.27 13.17 4.65
CA ASP A 39 -20.05 12.24 3.82
C ASP A 39 -19.28 11.84 2.54
N ASP A 40 -18.36 12.69 2.07
CA ASP A 40 -17.43 12.38 0.98
C ASP A 40 -16.16 11.65 1.45
N PHE A 41 -16.00 11.41 2.76
CA PHE A 41 -14.79 10.82 3.29
C PHE A 41 -14.66 9.32 2.98
N PHE A 42 -13.47 8.88 2.56
CA PHE A 42 -13.15 7.46 2.40
C PHE A 42 -11.73 7.13 2.89
N VAL A 43 -11.50 5.90 3.36
CA VAL A 43 -10.15 5.36 3.63
C VAL A 43 -9.97 4.03 2.93
N TRP A 44 -8.79 3.85 2.37
CA TRP A 44 -8.39 2.62 1.71
C TRP A 44 -7.32 1.88 2.50
N LEU A 45 -7.56 0.62 2.84
CA LEU A 45 -6.60 -0.24 3.53
C LEU A 45 -6.04 -1.25 2.53
N GLU A 46 -4.76 -1.14 2.21
CA GLU A 46 -4.10 -2.16 1.40
C GLU A 46 -3.69 -3.34 2.27
N VAL A 47 -4.21 -4.52 1.95
CA VAL A 47 -3.90 -5.80 2.60
C VAL A 47 -3.38 -6.78 1.55
N LEU A 48 -2.10 -6.66 1.21
CA LEU A 48 -1.43 -7.62 0.33
C LEU A 48 -0.99 -8.84 1.13
N THR A 49 -1.36 -10.06 0.75
CA THR A 49 -0.97 -11.27 1.51
C THR A 49 -0.05 -12.19 0.72
N GLY A 50 0.92 -12.81 1.40
CA GLY A 50 1.90 -13.77 0.88
C GLY A 50 1.77 -15.14 1.55
N GLY A 51 2.89 -15.79 1.91
CA GLY A 51 2.88 -17.11 2.58
C GLY A 51 2.08 -17.17 3.89
N GLU A 52 1.77 -16.03 4.50
CA GLU A 52 0.96 -15.89 5.70
C GLU A 52 -0.57 -15.82 5.46
N ALA A 53 -1.01 -15.83 4.20
CA ALA A 53 -2.42 -15.74 3.79
C ALA A 53 -3.33 -16.66 4.64
N GLN A 54 -2.94 -17.92 4.83
CA GLN A 54 -3.71 -18.90 5.60
C GLN A 54 -3.97 -18.51 7.07
N TYR A 55 -3.09 -17.71 7.68
CA TYR A 55 -3.26 -17.22 9.05
C TYR A 55 -4.07 -15.93 9.11
N ILE A 56 -4.11 -15.16 8.01
CA ILE A 56 -4.84 -13.90 7.91
C ILE A 56 -6.30 -14.11 7.46
N TRP A 57 -6.57 -15.15 6.66
CA TRP A 57 -7.84 -15.36 5.94
C TRP A 57 -8.76 -16.44 6.50
N THR A 58 -8.39 -17.16 7.55
CA THR A 58 -9.19 -18.31 8.03
C THR A 58 -9.80 -18.11 9.41
N GLY A 59 -11.05 -18.59 9.58
CA GLY A 59 -11.80 -18.62 10.83
C GLY A 59 -12.45 -17.29 11.23
N PRO A 60 -13.41 -17.27 12.17
CA PRO A 60 -14.17 -16.06 12.57
C PRO A 60 -13.31 -14.95 13.22
N SER A 61 -12.04 -15.24 13.50
CA SER A 61 -11.04 -14.32 14.07
C SER A 61 -10.12 -13.70 13.00
N TRP A 62 -10.39 -13.94 11.72
CA TRP A 62 -9.57 -13.46 10.61
C TRP A 62 -9.53 -11.91 10.60
N TYR A 63 -8.42 -11.35 10.10
CA TYR A 63 -8.02 -9.97 10.35
C TYR A 63 -9.11 -8.94 10.02
N GLY A 64 -9.76 -9.07 8.86
CA GLY A 64 -10.80 -8.14 8.42
C GLY A 64 -12.11 -8.25 9.19
N THR A 65 -12.58 -9.45 9.55
CA THR A 65 -13.76 -9.59 10.42
C THR A 65 -13.48 -9.07 11.82
N LYS A 66 -12.32 -9.38 12.40
CA LYS A 66 -11.91 -8.85 13.69
C LYS A 66 -11.83 -7.32 13.64
N PHE A 67 -11.21 -6.76 12.61
CA PHE A 67 -11.11 -5.32 12.40
C PHE A 67 -12.49 -4.67 12.25
N ALA A 68 -13.37 -5.20 11.39
CA ALA A 68 -14.71 -4.66 11.21
C ALA A 68 -15.53 -4.67 12.51
N ASN A 69 -15.41 -5.72 13.34
CA ASN A 69 -16.11 -5.81 14.62
C ASN A 69 -15.60 -4.76 15.63
N ILE A 70 -14.28 -4.57 15.71
CA ILE A 70 -13.69 -3.55 16.59
C ILE A 70 -14.06 -2.14 16.09
N LEU A 71 -14.00 -1.93 14.78
CA LEU A 71 -14.33 -0.64 14.17
C LEU A 71 -15.79 -0.24 14.41
N LYS A 72 -16.71 -1.21 14.38
CA LYS A 72 -18.12 -1.01 14.76
C LYS A 72 -18.27 -0.59 16.23
N GLN A 73 -17.48 -1.18 17.14
CA GLN A 73 -17.48 -0.79 18.55
C GLN A 73 -16.96 0.65 18.73
N ASP A 74 -15.91 1.04 18.01
CA ASP A 74 -15.26 2.34 18.19
C ASP A 74 -15.98 3.49 17.47
N LEU A 75 -16.45 3.27 16.23
CA LEU A 75 -17.10 4.30 15.41
C LEU A 75 -18.62 4.38 15.62
N ILE A 76 -19.24 3.34 16.18
CA ILE A 76 -20.65 3.22 16.61
C ILE A 76 -21.66 3.24 15.45
N LEU A 77 -21.43 4.01 14.39
CA LEU A 77 -22.31 4.12 13.23
C LEU A 77 -21.79 3.24 12.09
N ASP A 78 -22.64 2.34 11.59
CA ASP A 78 -22.31 1.48 10.43
C ASP A 78 -21.94 2.30 9.19
N SER A 79 -22.58 3.46 9.00
CA SER A 79 -22.28 4.37 7.88
C SER A 79 -20.89 5.00 7.94
N GLU A 80 -20.24 5.03 9.10
CA GLU A 80 -18.85 5.47 9.25
C GLU A 80 -17.88 4.31 8.96
N VAL A 81 -18.27 3.09 9.35
CA VAL A 81 -17.53 1.85 9.01
C VAL A 81 -17.51 1.64 7.50
N ASP A 82 -18.62 1.92 6.83
CA ASP A 82 -18.76 1.79 5.37
C ASP A 82 -17.81 2.71 4.59
N LYS A 83 -17.30 3.79 5.20
CA LYS A 83 -16.31 4.68 4.58
C LYS A 83 -14.89 4.10 4.59
N ILE A 84 -14.67 2.98 5.27
CA ILE A 84 -13.37 2.34 5.43
C ILE A 84 -13.38 1.05 4.62
N LYS A 85 -12.70 1.08 3.47
CA LYS A 85 -12.64 -0.04 2.54
C LYS A 85 -11.31 -0.76 2.67
N MET A 86 -11.36 -2.07 2.62
CA MET A 86 -10.17 -2.93 2.59
C MET A 86 -10.10 -3.60 1.23
N TRP A 87 -8.91 -3.62 0.65
CA TRP A 87 -8.62 -4.40 -0.53
C TRP A 87 -7.51 -5.38 -0.27
N ASP A 88 -7.77 -6.58 -0.74
CA ASP A 88 -6.90 -7.69 -0.61
C ASP A 88 -6.57 -8.33 -1.94
N ASP A 89 -5.30 -8.70 -2.07
CA ASP A 89 -4.82 -9.51 -3.17
C ASP A 89 -3.71 -10.42 -2.67
N LEU A 90 -3.55 -11.55 -3.35
CA LEU A 90 -2.34 -12.33 -3.25
C LEU A 90 -1.27 -11.56 -4.00
N TYR A 91 -0.36 -10.94 -3.27
CA TYR A 91 0.79 -10.32 -3.91
C TYR A 91 1.53 -11.42 -4.68
N PRO A 92 2.02 -11.18 -5.91
CA PRO A 92 2.69 -12.21 -6.71
C PRO A 92 4.08 -12.54 -6.16
N LYS A 93 4.13 -13.11 -4.95
CA LYS A 93 5.12 -14.00 -4.31
C LYS A 93 4.29 -14.73 -3.26
N GLU A 94 4.21 -16.05 -3.22
CA GLU A 94 5.30 -16.92 -2.81
C GLU A 94 4.79 -18.34 -3.06
N LEU A 95 5.45 -19.13 -3.90
CA LEU A 95 6.25 -20.19 -3.29
C LEU A 95 7.74 -20.17 -3.66
N PHE A 96 8.22 -19.50 -4.73
CA PHE A 96 9.64 -19.67 -5.11
C PHE A 96 10.38 -18.52 -5.83
N HIS A 97 9.85 -17.31 -6.05
CA HIS A 97 10.57 -16.30 -6.86
C HIS A 97 10.40 -14.85 -6.37
N ASN A 98 11.51 -14.09 -6.39
CA ASN A 98 11.46 -12.63 -6.52
C ASN A 98 10.63 -12.28 -7.78
N PRO A 99 9.57 -11.47 -7.71
CA PRO A 99 8.77 -11.15 -8.87
C PRO A 99 9.73 -10.38 -9.75
N THR A 100 9.87 -10.86 -10.97
CA THR A 100 10.65 -10.15 -11.96
C THR A 100 10.07 -8.75 -12.10
N VAL A 101 10.92 -7.78 -12.45
CA VAL A 101 10.46 -6.39 -12.71
C VAL A 101 9.20 -6.35 -13.59
N PRO A 102 9.08 -7.14 -14.68
CA PRO A 102 7.84 -7.22 -15.45
C PRO A 102 6.60 -7.65 -14.67
N LEU A 103 6.69 -8.64 -13.78
CA LEU A 103 5.56 -9.10 -12.98
C LEU A 103 5.08 -8.02 -12.02
N HIS A 104 6.02 -7.38 -11.30
CA HIS A 104 5.69 -6.28 -10.40
C HIS A 104 5.09 -5.08 -11.14
N ARG A 105 5.68 -4.70 -12.29
CA ARG A 105 5.16 -3.62 -13.14
C ARG A 105 3.73 -3.90 -13.62
N ASN A 106 3.46 -5.13 -14.08
CA ASN A 106 2.14 -5.49 -14.57
C ASN A 106 1.08 -5.47 -13.46
N PHE A 107 1.46 -5.85 -12.24
CA PHE A 107 0.60 -5.71 -11.07
C PHE A 107 0.22 -4.24 -10.82
N GLU A 108 1.22 -3.35 -10.79
CA GLU A 108 0.98 -1.91 -10.59
C GLU A 108 0.11 -1.29 -11.70
N ILE A 109 0.35 -1.67 -12.96
CA ILE A 109 -0.49 -1.24 -14.10
C ILE A 109 -1.94 -1.71 -13.90
N ARG A 110 -2.13 -2.97 -13.48
CA ARG A 110 -3.45 -3.56 -13.27
C ARG A 110 -4.29 -2.78 -12.26
N LEU A 111 -3.67 -2.17 -11.25
CA LEU A 111 -4.38 -1.29 -10.29
C LEU A 111 -5.14 -0.15 -10.99
N PHE A 112 -4.65 0.32 -12.14
CA PHE A 112 -5.26 1.43 -12.89
C PHE A 112 -6.06 0.97 -14.11
N THR A 113 -5.83 -0.25 -14.61
CA THR A 113 -6.48 -0.75 -15.84
C THR A 113 -7.54 -1.82 -15.59
N ASN A 114 -7.41 -2.65 -14.56
CA ASN A 114 -8.37 -3.70 -14.22
C ASN A 114 -8.16 -4.23 -12.78
N PRO A 115 -8.40 -3.38 -11.76
CA PRO A 115 -8.22 -3.80 -10.38
C PRO A 115 -9.13 -4.98 -10.02
N ASN A 116 -8.67 -5.82 -9.10
CA ASN A 116 -9.49 -6.91 -8.60
C ASN A 116 -10.70 -6.37 -7.83
N GLY A 117 -11.87 -6.97 -8.07
CA GLY A 117 -13.11 -6.61 -7.36
C GLY A 117 -13.89 -5.43 -7.95
N VAL A 118 -13.60 -5.03 -9.20
CA VAL A 118 -14.34 -3.94 -9.88
C VAL A 118 -15.23 -4.49 -10.97
N ALA A 119 -16.48 -4.03 -11.04
CA ALA A 119 -17.40 -4.34 -12.13
C ALA A 119 -17.32 -3.27 -13.22
N ASP A 120 -17.04 -2.03 -12.83
CA ASP A 120 -16.87 -0.88 -13.71
C ASP A 120 -15.55 -0.15 -13.42
N ASN A 121 -14.61 -0.24 -14.36
CA ASN A 121 -13.31 0.45 -14.26
C ASN A 121 -13.39 1.97 -14.53
N ASN A 122 -14.59 2.53 -14.75
CA ASN A 122 -14.81 3.91 -15.21
C ASN A 122 -15.06 4.95 -14.08
N ASN A 123 -14.39 4.80 -12.92
CA ASN A 123 -14.42 5.69 -11.75
C ASN A 123 -15.62 5.55 -10.80
N ASN A 124 -16.64 4.76 -11.14
CA ASN A 124 -17.83 4.63 -10.29
C ASN A 124 -17.59 3.73 -9.08
N ASP A 125 -16.89 2.62 -9.28
CA ASP A 125 -16.63 1.68 -8.21
C ASP A 125 -15.42 2.12 -7.34
N TRP A 126 -14.41 2.77 -7.94
CA TRP A 126 -13.09 3.08 -7.32
C TRP A 126 -12.59 4.48 -7.72
N PRO A 127 -13.13 5.56 -7.14
CA PRO A 127 -12.85 6.94 -7.55
C PRO A 127 -11.45 7.42 -7.14
N ILE A 128 -10.75 6.71 -6.24
CA ILE A 128 -9.42 7.12 -5.76
C ILE A 128 -8.50 5.90 -5.70
N ARG A 129 -7.33 6.03 -6.32
CA ARG A 129 -6.30 4.98 -6.45
C ARG A 129 -4.93 5.54 -6.10
N PHE A 130 -4.13 4.75 -5.39
CA PHE A 130 -2.79 5.13 -4.97
C PHE A 130 -1.75 4.12 -5.48
N ILE A 131 -0.61 4.64 -5.88
CA ILE A 131 0.60 3.88 -6.12
C ILE A 131 1.60 4.17 -5.01
N LEU A 132 2.24 3.14 -4.49
CA LEU A 132 3.33 3.30 -3.54
C LEU A 132 4.56 2.55 -4.00
N SER A 133 5.70 3.06 -3.56
CA SER A 133 6.96 2.37 -3.76
C SER A 133 7.09 1.21 -2.80
N SER A 134 7.15 0.00 -3.33
CA SER A 134 7.60 -1.19 -2.61
C SER A 134 9.13 -1.22 -2.49
N TYR A 135 9.66 -2.20 -1.77
CA TYR A 135 11.10 -2.47 -1.71
C TYR A 135 11.37 -3.96 -1.97
N TYR A 136 12.58 -4.26 -2.44
CA TYR A 136 13.02 -5.63 -2.62
C TYR A 136 13.48 -6.23 -1.29
N HIS A 137 12.95 -7.41 -0.96
CA HIS A 137 13.60 -8.31 -0.02
C HIS A 137 14.85 -8.87 -0.69
N THR A 138 15.98 -8.24 -0.46
CA THR A 138 17.27 -8.70 -0.95
C THR A 138 17.91 -9.64 0.06
N TYR A 139 18.52 -10.74 -0.41
CA TYR A 139 19.46 -11.58 0.33
C TYR A 139 18.99 -12.36 1.58
N GLY A 140 17.70 -12.66 1.69
CA GLY A 140 17.14 -13.42 2.83
C GLY A 140 16.68 -12.54 3.99
N ASP A 141 16.61 -11.22 3.74
CA ASP A 141 16.41 -10.22 4.78
C ASP A 141 14.94 -9.76 4.77
N LEU A 142 14.26 -9.87 5.91
CA LEU A 142 12.88 -9.39 6.12
C LEU A 142 12.81 -7.91 6.51
N GLY A 143 13.97 -7.22 6.53
CA GLY A 143 14.09 -5.84 7.00
C GLY A 143 13.68 -4.80 5.97
N ILE A 144 13.23 -3.64 6.46
CA ILE A 144 12.89 -2.46 5.66
C ILE A 144 14.13 -1.55 5.61
N PRO A 145 14.48 -0.89 4.49
CA PRO A 145 15.63 0.00 4.41
C PRO A 145 15.39 1.37 5.08
N ASP A 146 14.95 1.35 6.34
CA ASP A 146 14.57 2.50 7.16
C ASP A 146 15.67 2.96 8.13
N GLY A 147 16.81 2.26 8.15
CA GLY A 147 17.93 2.52 9.07
C GLY A 147 17.73 1.98 10.48
N LYS A 148 16.60 1.32 10.75
CA LYS A 148 16.31 0.64 12.04
C LYS A 148 16.34 -0.87 11.92
N SER A 149 16.21 -1.40 10.72
CA SER A 149 16.33 -2.83 10.42
C SER A 149 17.78 -3.31 10.42
N SER A 150 18.51 -3.08 11.52
CA SER A 150 19.89 -3.53 11.74
C SER A 150 19.97 -4.60 12.81
N CYS A 151 20.78 -5.64 12.58
CA CYS A 151 21.10 -6.64 13.59
C CYS A 151 21.80 -6.03 14.82
N ASP A 152 22.51 -4.91 14.66
CA ASP A 152 23.15 -4.19 15.77
C ASP A 152 22.12 -3.53 16.70
N LEU A 153 20.91 -3.28 16.20
CA LEU A 153 19.80 -2.69 16.96
C LEU A 153 18.84 -3.77 17.49
N CYS A 154 19.15 -5.05 17.27
CA CYS A 154 18.30 -6.13 17.71
C CYS A 154 18.32 -6.28 19.24
N THR A 155 17.13 -6.47 19.83
CA THR A 155 16.98 -6.64 21.29
C THR A 155 16.32 -7.95 21.69
N ILE A 156 15.60 -8.62 20.78
CA ILE A 156 14.79 -9.82 21.07
C ILE A 156 14.91 -10.72 19.83
N MET A 157 15.57 -11.88 19.94
CA MET A 157 15.85 -12.85 18.85
C MET A 157 17.01 -12.50 17.88
N CYS A 158 18.14 -12.03 18.38
CA CYS A 158 19.25 -11.59 17.53
C CYS A 158 20.03 -12.71 16.87
N GLU A 159 19.93 -13.93 17.39
CA GLU A 159 20.54 -15.13 16.81
C GLU A 159 19.98 -15.50 15.43
N THR A 160 18.75 -15.07 15.13
CA THR A 160 18.13 -15.27 13.81
C THR A 160 18.37 -14.09 12.86
N CYS A 161 18.92 -12.97 13.36
CA CYS A 161 19.28 -11.83 12.54
C CYS A 161 20.57 -12.13 11.77
N ARG A 162 20.44 -12.40 10.48
CA ARG A 162 21.58 -12.79 9.63
C ARG A 162 22.24 -11.59 8.95
N LYS A 163 21.47 -10.53 8.66
CA LYS A 163 21.93 -9.34 7.93
C LYS A 163 21.15 -8.09 8.32
N SER A 164 21.87 -6.98 8.41
CA SER A 164 21.31 -5.65 8.55
C SER A 164 20.91 -5.07 7.19
N VAL A 165 19.77 -4.41 7.14
CA VAL A 165 19.34 -3.62 5.98
C VAL A 165 19.74 -2.16 6.22
N PRO A 166 20.67 -1.60 5.42
CA PRO A 166 21.07 -0.21 5.59
C PRO A 166 19.91 0.74 5.27
N TYR A 167 19.99 1.94 5.84
CA TYR A 167 19.09 3.03 5.44
C TYR A 167 19.25 3.32 3.95
N ILE A 168 18.13 3.38 3.22
CA ILE A 168 18.08 3.84 1.84
C ILE A 168 17.03 4.93 1.77
N LYS A 169 17.37 6.04 1.10
CA LYS A 169 16.42 7.12 0.91
C LYS A 169 15.30 6.67 -0.05
N ALA A 170 14.05 6.71 0.44
CA ALA A 170 12.89 6.29 -0.32
C ALA A 170 12.64 7.19 -1.54
N TYR A 171 12.67 8.51 -1.34
CA TYR A 171 12.55 9.49 -2.41
C TYR A 171 13.92 10.00 -2.84
N GLU A 172 14.25 9.78 -4.11
CA GLU A 172 15.47 10.32 -4.72
C GLU A 172 15.09 11.00 -6.06
N PRO A 173 15.32 12.32 -6.21
CA PRO A 173 14.84 13.10 -7.35
C PRO A 173 15.20 12.53 -8.73
N MET A 174 16.39 11.97 -8.88
CA MET A 174 16.93 11.47 -10.15
C MET A 174 16.86 9.94 -10.28
N ALA A 175 16.24 9.24 -9.34
CA ALA A 175 16.24 7.80 -9.36
C ALA A 175 15.23 7.23 -10.37
N CYS A 176 15.67 6.17 -11.05
CA CYS A 176 14.86 5.41 -11.99
C CYS A 176 14.10 4.29 -11.27
N ALA A 177 12.96 3.90 -11.85
CA ALA A 177 12.21 2.75 -11.38
C ALA A 177 13.05 1.47 -11.49
N TYR A 178 12.96 0.61 -10.48
CA TYR A 178 13.55 -0.72 -10.46
C TYR A 178 15.08 -0.76 -10.62
N VAL A 179 15.79 0.31 -10.26
CA VAL A 179 17.26 0.37 -10.27
C VAL A 179 17.84 0.20 -8.88
N GLY A 180 18.86 -0.66 -8.78
CA GLY A 180 19.63 -0.92 -7.56
C GLY A 180 18.92 -1.86 -6.58
N ASN A 181 19.41 -1.86 -5.34
CA ASN A 181 18.81 -2.59 -4.22
C ASN A 181 18.01 -1.60 -3.34
N GLY A 182 16.89 -2.05 -2.78
CA GLY A 182 16.00 -1.20 -1.95
C GLY A 182 14.67 -0.92 -2.62
N TYR A 183 14.28 0.36 -2.70
CA TYR A 183 12.96 0.77 -3.20
C TYR A 183 12.80 0.59 -4.71
N THR A 184 11.64 0.07 -5.12
CA THR A 184 11.28 -0.19 -6.52
C THR A 184 10.96 1.07 -7.32
N ARG A 185 10.61 2.19 -6.66
CA ARG A 185 10.33 3.49 -7.31
C ARG A 185 9.33 3.39 -8.45
N THR A 186 8.26 2.61 -8.29
CA THR A 186 7.22 2.36 -9.31
C THR A 186 6.54 3.62 -9.84
N HIS A 187 6.43 4.64 -9.00
CA HIS A 187 5.98 5.98 -9.38
C HIS A 187 6.91 6.71 -10.38
N ARG A 188 8.06 6.14 -10.72
CA ARG A 188 9.02 6.61 -11.74
C ARG A 188 8.98 5.75 -13.02
N ASP A 189 8.07 4.79 -13.11
CA ASP A 189 7.97 3.86 -14.24
C ASP A 189 6.95 4.38 -15.28
N ILE A 190 7.38 4.68 -16.50
CA ILE A 190 6.53 5.27 -17.54
C ILE A 190 5.27 4.44 -17.86
N PRO A 191 5.35 3.11 -18.04
CA PRO A 191 4.17 2.28 -18.20
C PRO A 191 3.13 2.43 -17.07
N VAL A 192 3.59 2.43 -15.82
CA VAL A 192 2.71 2.59 -14.66
C VAL A 192 2.14 4.01 -14.58
N ILE A 193 2.97 5.04 -14.78
CA ILE A 193 2.53 6.44 -14.83
C ILE A 193 1.46 6.63 -15.90
N ASN A 194 1.64 6.05 -17.09
CA ASN A 194 0.66 6.16 -18.16
C ASN A 194 -0.63 5.40 -17.86
N ALA A 195 -0.59 4.29 -17.12
CA ALA A 195 -1.79 3.63 -16.61
C ALA A 195 -2.56 4.54 -15.63
N MET A 196 -1.86 5.19 -14.70
CA MET A 196 -2.44 6.18 -13.78
C MET A 196 -3.08 7.35 -14.54
N ARG A 197 -2.36 7.89 -15.55
CA ARG A 197 -2.84 9.00 -16.37
C ARG A 197 -4.08 8.63 -17.17
N ALA A 198 -4.11 7.44 -17.77
CA ALA A 198 -5.26 6.94 -18.50
C ALA A 198 -6.50 6.83 -17.60
N TRP A 199 -6.35 6.30 -16.38
CA TRP A 199 -7.42 6.28 -15.37
C TRP A 199 -7.93 7.69 -15.04
N MET A 200 -7.02 8.67 -14.93
CA MET A 200 -7.36 10.09 -14.75
C MET A 200 -7.85 10.81 -16.02
N LYS A 201 -8.04 10.10 -17.14
CA LYS A 201 -8.43 10.66 -18.46
C LYS A 201 -7.44 11.70 -19.00
N LEU A 202 -6.16 11.54 -18.67
CA LEU A 202 -5.06 12.38 -19.14
C LEU A 202 -4.31 11.71 -20.30
N THR A 203 -3.75 12.51 -21.20
CA THR A 203 -2.93 12.02 -22.32
C THR A 203 -1.66 11.32 -21.81
N PRO A 204 -1.20 10.22 -22.44
CA PRO A 204 0.06 9.58 -22.10
C PRO A 204 1.26 10.53 -22.24
N ILE A 205 2.31 10.25 -21.48
CA ILE A 205 3.59 10.99 -21.50
C ILE A 205 4.76 10.05 -21.84
N SER A 206 5.87 10.67 -22.24
CA SER A 206 7.15 9.99 -22.43
C SER A 206 8.10 10.28 -21.27
N GLY A 207 9.15 9.45 -21.13
CA GLY A 207 10.24 9.66 -20.17
C GLY A 207 10.82 11.06 -20.22
N ALA A 208 10.96 11.66 -21.41
CA ALA A 208 11.54 12.99 -21.60
C ALA A 208 10.66 14.16 -21.11
N SER A 209 9.35 13.95 -20.99
CA SER A 209 8.39 14.96 -20.52
C SER A 209 8.15 14.94 -19.00
N PHE A 210 8.87 14.07 -18.31
CA PHE A 210 8.87 13.89 -16.87
C PHE A 210 10.35 13.84 -16.45
N ASP A 211 10.74 14.19 -15.22
CA ASP A 211 12.18 14.26 -14.83
C ASP A 211 12.86 12.86 -14.69
N ILE A 212 12.61 11.97 -15.66
CA ILE A 212 13.07 10.58 -15.77
C ILE A 212 13.48 10.24 -17.22
N GLY A 213 13.74 11.23 -18.07
CA GLY A 213 14.17 11.02 -19.45
C GLY A 213 15.50 10.29 -19.59
N HIS A 214 16.32 10.32 -18.52
CA HIS A 214 17.58 9.60 -18.39
C HIS A 214 17.43 8.13 -17.95
N CYS A 215 16.20 7.67 -17.69
CA CYS A 215 15.92 6.32 -17.19
C CYS A 215 15.66 5.26 -18.27
N THR A 216 16.00 5.57 -19.54
CA THR A 216 15.79 4.71 -20.71
C THR A 216 16.78 3.56 -20.78
#